data_AF-A0A5C8FJ25-F1
#
_entry.id   AF-A0A5C8FJ25-F1
#
_cell.length_a   1.000
_cell.length_b   1.000
_cell.length_c   1.000
_cell.angle_alpha   90.00
_cell.angle_beta   90.00
_cell.angle_gamma   90.00
#
_symmetry.space_group_name_H-M   'P 1'
#
loop_
_entity.id
_entity.type
_entity.pdbx_description
1 polymer ?
#
loop_
_entity_poly.entity_id
_entity_poly.type
_entity_poly.pdbx_seq_one_letter_code
_entity_poly.pdbx_strand_id
1 'polypeptide(L)'
;MEELKILASLSNAKSKYDIPEPLRLEYLLALILGKKYGIKKLYSNLIYNENGIPLSYAPAGKIDLEYQDFLFEATMIKNRNQQLNSETTSIARHMKESKDKRQEDLRTMLVAPYIHWDVALFFKFCAKEFESKIAPITISKFIELIENSPNFIDFQINFDNFVKQLLIEQTQNYIDSINFN
;
A
#
# COMPACT_ATOMS: atom_id res chain seq x y z
N MET A 1 -11.92 9.45 -0.76
CA MET A 1 -11.04 10.08 0.23
C MET A 1 -11.61 9.98 1.63
N GLU A 2 -12.84 10.44 1.89
CA GLU A 2 -13.42 10.40 3.25
C GLU A 2 -13.34 9.01 3.94
N GLU A 3 -13.66 7.93 3.22
CA GLU A 3 -13.60 6.57 3.78
C GLU A 3 -12.18 6.13 4.16
N LEU A 4 -11.15 6.56 3.42
CA LEU A 4 -9.76 6.34 3.84
C LEU A 4 -9.40 7.21 5.05
N LYS A 5 -9.93 8.44 5.14
CA LYS A 5 -9.73 9.31 6.33
C LYS A 5 -10.33 8.67 7.59
N ILE A 6 -11.47 8.00 7.48
CA ILE A 6 -12.05 7.21 8.58
C ILE A 6 -11.08 6.09 9.00
N LEU A 7 -10.59 5.28 8.05
CA LEU A 7 -9.64 4.20 8.34
C LEU A 7 -8.30 4.70 8.92
N ALA A 8 -7.86 5.88 8.50
CA ALA A 8 -6.67 6.55 9.03
C ALA A 8 -6.90 7.25 10.38
N SER A 9 -8.12 7.20 10.96
CA SER A 9 -8.49 7.95 12.17
C SER A 9 -8.34 9.48 12.03
N LEU A 10 -8.41 10.00 10.80
CA LEU A 10 -8.43 11.43 10.47
C LEU A 10 -9.86 12.00 10.42
N SER A 11 -10.88 11.14 10.47
CA SER A 11 -12.29 11.50 10.51
C SER A 11 -13.05 10.57 11.45
N ASN A 12 -13.93 11.16 12.28
CA ASN A 12 -14.84 10.41 13.16
C ASN A 12 -16.18 10.10 12.51
N ALA A 13 -16.32 10.34 11.20
CA ALA A 13 -17.52 9.98 10.46
C ALA A 13 -17.74 8.46 10.48
N LYS A 14 -19.01 8.05 10.38
CA LYS A 14 -19.34 6.64 10.20
C LYS A 14 -19.11 6.24 8.75
N SER A 15 -18.49 5.09 8.54
CA SER A 15 -18.34 4.53 7.19
C SER A 15 -19.72 4.30 6.57
N LYS A 16 -19.82 4.55 5.27
CA LYS A 16 -21.00 4.23 4.45
C LYS A 16 -21.03 2.77 4.01
N TYR A 17 -19.94 2.03 4.23
CA TYR A 17 -19.81 0.64 3.84
C TYR A 17 -19.98 -0.28 5.04
N ASP A 18 -20.88 -1.24 4.92
CA ASP A 18 -21.01 -2.38 5.82
C ASP A 18 -20.01 -3.49 5.43
N ILE A 19 -18.72 -3.15 5.47
CA ILE A 19 -17.59 -4.02 5.12
C ILE A 19 -16.54 -3.89 6.24
N PRO A 20 -15.95 -5.00 6.71
CA PRO A 20 -14.86 -4.96 7.70
C PRO A 20 -13.70 -4.07 7.26
N GLU A 21 -13.06 -3.38 8.21
CA GLU A 21 -12.03 -2.38 7.91
C GLU A 21 -10.87 -2.87 7.02
N PRO A 22 -10.29 -4.07 7.23
CA PRO A 22 -9.20 -4.56 6.39
C PRO A 22 -9.65 -4.73 4.93
N LEU A 23 -10.77 -5.43 4.71
CA LEU A 23 -11.32 -5.66 3.37
C LEU A 23 -11.76 -4.35 2.70
N ARG A 24 -12.24 -3.40 3.51
CA ARG A 24 -12.62 -2.06 3.04
C ARG A 24 -11.39 -1.26 2.59
N LEU A 25 -10.25 -1.38 3.26
CA LEU A 25 -9.01 -0.70 2.84
C LEU A 25 -8.59 -1.15 1.44
N GLU A 26 -8.42 -2.46 1.25
CA GLU A 26 -8.08 -3.07 -0.04
C GLU A 26 -9.02 -2.62 -1.17
N TYR A 27 -10.33 -2.69 -0.92
CA TYR A 27 -11.35 -2.27 -1.87
C TYR A 27 -11.26 -0.79 -2.22
N LEU A 28 -11.02 0.08 -1.22
CA LEU A 28 -10.91 1.51 -1.44
C LEU A 28 -9.67 1.87 -2.26
N LEU A 29 -8.54 1.18 -2.09
CA LEU A 29 -7.34 1.39 -2.92
C LEU A 29 -7.67 1.15 -4.40
N ALA A 30 -8.33 0.04 -4.72
CA ALA A 30 -8.74 -0.29 -6.08
C ALA A 30 -9.70 0.77 -6.66
N LEU A 31 -10.74 1.16 -5.92
CA LEU A 31 -11.70 2.17 -6.35
C LEU A 31 -11.04 3.52 -6.61
N ILE A 32 -10.11 3.94 -5.76
CA ILE A 32 -9.45 5.25 -5.85
C ILE A 32 -8.53 5.31 -7.07
N LEU A 33 -7.70 4.29 -7.28
CA LEU A 33 -6.83 4.20 -8.44
C LEU A 33 -7.64 4.15 -9.74
N GLY A 34 -8.67 3.29 -9.79
CA GLY A 34 -9.56 3.18 -10.94
C GLY A 34 -10.31 4.47 -11.24
N LYS A 35 -10.80 5.17 -10.21
CA LYS A 35 -11.51 6.44 -10.37
C LYS A 35 -10.58 7.57 -10.82
N LYS A 36 -9.36 7.63 -10.26
CA LYS A 36 -8.45 8.76 -10.50
C LYS A 36 -7.64 8.61 -11.79
N TYR A 37 -7.11 7.42 -12.05
CA TYR A 37 -6.18 7.18 -13.15
C TYR A 37 -6.77 6.25 -14.23
N GLY A 38 -7.99 5.76 -14.04
CA GLY A 38 -8.66 4.83 -14.94
C GLY A 38 -8.38 3.37 -14.60
N ILE A 39 -9.21 2.47 -15.14
CA ILE A 39 -9.21 1.04 -14.79
C ILE A 39 -8.26 0.19 -15.64
N LYS A 40 -7.58 0.78 -16.63
CA LYS A 40 -6.68 0.03 -17.52
C LYS A 40 -5.52 -0.54 -16.68
N LYS A 41 -5.32 -1.86 -16.77
CA LYS A 41 -4.33 -2.62 -15.96
C LYS A 41 -4.57 -2.53 -14.44
N LEU A 42 -5.82 -2.35 -14.00
CA LEU A 42 -6.22 -2.53 -12.61
C LEU A 42 -6.69 -3.97 -12.38
N TYR A 43 -5.94 -4.72 -11.58
CA TYR A 43 -6.25 -6.11 -11.24
C TYR A 43 -6.37 -6.25 -9.74
N SER A 44 -7.61 -6.31 -9.25
CA SER A 44 -7.91 -6.61 -7.85
C SER A 44 -8.05 -8.12 -7.68
N ASN A 45 -7.34 -8.70 -6.72
CA ASN A 45 -7.45 -10.13 -6.37
C ASN A 45 -8.53 -10.39 -5.31
N LEU A 46 -9.25 -9.36 -4.86
CA LEU A 46 -10.41 -9.50 -3.98
C LEU A 46 -11.51 -10.32 -4.66
N ILE A 47 -12.28 -11.04 -3.86
CA ILE A 47 -13.46 -11.76 -4.33
C ILE A 47 -14.67 -10.84 -4.20
N TYR A 48 -15.39 -10.61 -5.30
CA TYR A 48 -16.55 -9.73 -5.35
C TYR A 48 -17.85 -10.52 -5.55
N ASN A 49 -18.96 -9.99 -5.05
CA ASN A 49 -20.28 -10.43 -5.47
C ASN A 49 -20.66 -9.85 -6.85
N GLU A 50 -21.81 -10.25 -7.37
CA GLU A 50 -22.34 -9.80 -8.66
C GLU A 50 -22.59 -8.28 -8.74
N ASN A 51 -22.68 -7.60 -7.59
CA ASN A 51 -22.86 -6.15 -7.49
C ASN A 51 -21.53 -5.38 -7.36
N GLY A 52 -20.39 -6.07 -7.40
CA GLY A 52 -19.06 -5.46 -7.25
C GLY A 52 -18.70 -5.08 -5.82
N ILE A 53 -19.39 -5.63 -4.82
CA ILE A 53 -19.06 -5.45 -3.40
C ILE A 53 -18.09 -6.58 -2.98
N PRO A 54 -16.99 -6.26 -2.27
CA PRO A 54 -16.04 -7.28 -1.85
C PRO A 54 -16.66 -8.21 -0.80
N LEU A 55 -16.53 -9.51 -1.02
CA LEU A 55 -16.93 -10.59 -0.13
C LEU A 55 -15.77 -11.09 0.73
N SER A 56 -14.56 -11.16 0.16
CA SER A 56 -13.38 -11.62 0.88
C SER A 56 -12.07 -11.12 0.26
N TYR A 57 -11.01 -11.27 1.04
CA TYR A 57 -9.62 -10.94 0.74
C TYR A 57 -9.06 -11.67 -0.48
N ALA A 58 -7.89 -11.22 -0.93
CA ALA A 58 -7.08 -11.95 -1.88
C ALA A 58 -6.72 -13.36 -1.34
N PRO A 59 -6.75 -14.40 -2.18
CA PRO A 59 -6.26 -15.72 -1.80
C PRO A 59 -4.80 -15.69 -1.33
N ALA A 60 -4.45 -16.58 -0.40
CA ALA A 60 -3.09 -16.69 0.11
C ALA A 60 -2.05 -16.82 -1.02
N GLY A 61 -0.95 -16.09 -0.91
CA GLY A 61 0.12 -16.06 -1.92
C GLY A 61 -0.17 -15.19 -3.14
N LYS A 62 -1.23 -14.38 -3.10
CA LYS A 62 -1.48 -13.31 -4.06
C LYS A 62 -1.34 -11.96 -3.37
N ILE A 63 -0.90 -10.97 -4.14
CA ILE A 63 -0.95 -9.56 -3.78
C ILE A 63 -2.41 -9.07 -3.80
N ASP A 64 -2.79 -8.15 -2.92
CA ASP A 64 -4.17 -7.63 -2.91
C ASP A 64 -4.58 -6.99 -4.23
N LEU A 65 -3.72 -6.12 -4.77
CA LEU A 65 -4.02 -5.30 -5.94
C LEU A 65 -2.78 -5.04 -6.79
N GLU A 66 -2.94 -5.14 -8.10
CA GLU A 66 -1.97 -4.66 -9.08
C GLU A 66 -2.55 -3.49 -9.88
N TYR A 67 -1.76 -2.44 -10.08
CA TYR A 67 -2.12 -1.35 -10.97
C TYR A 67 -0.92 -0.92 -11.80
N GLN A 68 -0.96 -1.19 -13.10
CA GLN A 68 0.17 -0.98 -14.01
C GLN A 68 1.44 -1.69 -13.49
N ASP A 69 2.42 -0.94 -13.01
CA ASP A 69 3.71 -1.38 -12.47
C ASP A 69 3.76 -1.36 -10.94
N PHE A 70 2.63 -1.13 -10.27
CA PHE A 70 2.50 -1.19 -8.82
C PHE A 70 1.87 -2.49 -8.33
N LEU A 71 2.40 -2.99 -7.23
CA LEU A 71 1.84 -4.00 -6.35
C LEU A 71 1.44 -3.33 -5.03
N PHE A 72 0.18 -3.46 -4.60
CA PHE A 72 -0.32 -2.88 -3.36
C PHE A 72 -0.75 -3.99 -2.41
N GLU A 73 -0.34 -3.85 -1.15
CA GLU A 73 -0.74 -4.72 -0.04
C GLU A 73 -1.24 -3.80 1.07
N ALA A 74 -2.37 -4.17 1.65
CA ALA A 74 -3.06 -3.35 2.64
C ALA A 74 -3.19 -4.09 3.97
N THR A 75 -3.05 -3.36 5.07
CA THR A 75 -3.30 -3.96 6.38
C THR A 75 -3.86 -2.94 7.36
N MET A 76 -4.78 -3.38 8.23
CA MET A 76 -5.24 -2.58 9.38
C MET A 76 -4.48 -2.93 10.67
N ILE A 77 -3.49 -3.81 10.60
CA ILE A 77 -2.71 -4.23 11.76
C ILE A 77 -1.88 -3.06 12.30
N LYS A 78 -2.11 -2.73 13.58
CA LYS A 78 -1.34 -1.74 14.37
C LYS A 78 -0.40 -2.38 15.38
N ASN A 79 -0.47 -3.69 15.61
CA ASN A 79 0.46 -4.38 16.51
C ASN A 79 1.76 -4.67 15.77
N ARG A 80 2.89 -4.26 16.35
CA ARG A 80 4.24 -4.42 15.77
C ARG A 80 4.57 -5.86 15.36
N ASN A 81 4.36 -6.82 16.26
CA ASN A 81 4.72 -8.22 16.00
C ASN A 81 3.84 -8.81 14.90
N GLN A 82 2.55 -8.48 14.88
CA GLN A 82 1.65 -8.94 13.82
C GLN A 82 1.98 -8.28 12.48
N GLN A 83 2.29 -6.98 12.46
CA GLN A 83 2.62 -6.26 11.22
C GLN A 83 3.91 -6.80 10.60
N LEU A 84 4.90 -7.15 11.44
CA LEU A 84 6.16 -7.73 10.99
C LEU A 84 6.05 -9.19 10.52
N ASN A 85 5.16 -9.98 11.14
CA ASN A 85 5.10 -11.42 10.86
C ASN A 85 4.04 -11.82 9.83
N SER A 86 2.98 -11.01 9.65
CA SER A 86 1.87 -11.37 8.77
C SER A 86 2.12 -10.92 7.34
N GLU A 87 2.68 -9.72 7.16
CA GLU A 87 2.68 -9.04 5.85
C GLU A 87 4.08 -8.85 5.26
N THR A 88 5.08 -8.55 6.07
CA THR A 88 6.32 -7.94 5.56
C THR A 88 7.14 -8.88 4.68
N THR A 89 7.26 -10.14 5.10
CA THR A 89 8.07 -11.13 4.38
C THR A 89 7.39 -11.66 3.11
N SER A 90 6.07 -11.79 3.11
CA SER A 90 5.29 -12.17 1.91
C SER A 90 5.38 -11.08 0.86
N ILE A 91 5.21 -9.81 1.23
CA ILE A 91 5.30 -8.66 0.32
C ILE A 91 6.67 -8.61 -0.36
N ALA A 92 7.75 -8.71 0.43
CA ALA A 92 9.11 -8.70 -0.12
C ALA A 92 9.36 -9.88 -1.08
N ARG A 93 8.82 -11.07 -0.76
CA ARG A 93 8.91 -12.25 -1.63
C ARG A 93 8.13 -12.05 -2.94
N HIS A 94 6.88 -11.60 -2.86
CA HIS A 94 6.04 -11.35 -4.03
C HIS A 94 6.67 -10.32 -4.96
N MET A 95 7.23 -9.24 -4.40
CA MET A 95 7.95 -8.23 -5.17
C MET A 95 9.14 -8.84 -5.90
N LYS A 96 10.02 -9.58 -5.19
CA LYS A 96 11.21 -10.20 -5.78
C LYS A 96 10.83 -11.16 -6.91
N GLU A 97 9.90 -12.07 -6.64
CA GLU A 97 9.45 -13.04 -7.64
C GLU A 97 8.81 -12.37 -8.86
N SER A 98 8.05 -11.29 -8.65
CA SER A 98 7.41 -10.56 -9.74
C SER A 98 8.42 -9.80 -10.59
N LYS A 99 9.43 -9.18 -9.96
CA LYS A 99 10.55 -8.52 -10.65
C LYS A 99 11.32 -9.52 -11.51
N ASP A 100 11.66 -10.68 -10.95
CA ASP A 100 12.39 -11.74 -11.66
C ASP A 100 11.60 -12.30 -12.85
N LYS A 101 10.28 -12.50 -12.68
CA LYS A 101 9.39 -13.03 -13.73
C LYS A 101 9.11 -12.03 -14.84
N ARG A 102 8.87 -10.75 -14.51
CA ARG A 102 8.42 -9.73 -15.47
C ARG A 102 9.57 -8.97 -16.12
N GLN A 103 10.76 -8.95 -15.50
CA GLN A 103 11.89 -8.11 -15.91
C GLN A 103 11.49 -6.61 -16.00
N GLU A 104 10.61 -6.18 -15.09
CA GLU A 104 10.07 -4.82 -15.01
C GLU A 104 10.52 -4.15 -13.71
N ASP A 105 10.63 -2.82 -13.74
CA ASP A 105 10.88 -1.99 -12.54
C ASP A 105 9.57 -1.79 -11.77
N LEU A 106 9.23 -2.78 -10.94
CA LEU A 106 8.00 -2.80 -10.16
C LEU A 106 8.13 -1.97 -8.87
N ARG A 107 7.01 -1.32 -8.52
CA ARG A 107 6.82 -0.61 -7.26
C ARG A 107 5.96 -1.44 -6.33
N THR A 108 6.35 -1.57 -5.08
CA THR A 108 5.57 -2.33 -4.08
C THR A 108 5.30 -1.50 -2.85
N MET A 109 4.03 -1.36 -2.51
CA MET A 109 3.57 -0.47 -1.45
C MET A 109 2.79 -1.27 -0.41
N LEU A 110 3.24 -1.20 0.83
CA LEU A 110 2.39 -1.55 1.98
C LEU A 110 1.65 -0.29 2.43
N VAL A 111 0.33 -0.36 2.53
CA VAL A 111 -0.52 0.73 3.05
C VAL A 111 -1.13 0.29 4.37
N ALA A 112 -0.85 1.02 5.46
CA ALA A 112 -1.36 0.68 6.79
C ALA A 112 -1.77 1.91 7.60
N PRO A 113 -2.59 1.81 8.66
CA PRO A 113 -2.95 2.97 9.47
C PRO A 113 -1.75 3.54 10.27
N TYR A 114 -0.72 2.74 10.50
CA TYR A 114 0.51 3.12 11.20
C TYR A 114 1.63 2.18 10.77
N ILE A 115 2.86 2.68 10.62
CA ILE A 115 4.04 1.86 10.30
C ILE A 115 4.99 1.82 11.50
N HIS A 116 5.34 0.63 11.96
CA HIS A 116 6.34 0.45 13.02
C HIS A 116 7.77 0.59 12.49
N TRP A 117 8.67 1.03 13.36
CA TRP A 117 10.09 1.18 13.03
C TRP A 117 10.74 -0.11 12.49
N ASP A 118 10.44 -1.25 13.11
CA ASP A 118 10.96 -2.57 12.67
C ASP A 118 10.50 -2.92 11.25
N VAL A 119 9.28 -2.53 10.89
CA VAL A 119 8.71 -2.74 9.55
C VAL A 119 9.41 -1.85 8.53
N ALA A 120 9.59 -0.56 8.82
CA ALA A 120 10.35 0.32 7.92
C ALA A 120 11.81 -0.13 7.77
N LEU A 121 12.46 -0.58 8.85
CA LEU A 121 13.82 -1.11 8.77
C LEU A 121 13.89 -2.33 7.84
N PHE A 122 12.95 -3.27 7.98
CA PHE A 122 12.86 -4.44 7.12
C PHE A 122 12.67 -4.07 5.65
N PHE A 123 11.69 -3.20 5.36
CA PHE A 123 11.46 -2.70 4.01
C PHE A 123 12.69 -1.99 3.43
N LYS A 124 13.39 -1.18 4.24
CA LYS A 124 14.64 -0.53 3.85
C LYS A 124 15.72 -1.54 3.46
N PHE A 125 15.88 -2.60 4.24
CA PHE A 125 16.81 -3.68 3.93
C PHE A 125 16.44 -4.35 2.61
N CYS A 126 15.17 -4.73 2.40
CA CYS A 126 14.70 -5.35 1.16
C CYS A 126 14.85 -4.45 -0.06
N ALA A 127 14.55 -3.14 0.07
CA ALA A 127 14.74 -2.17 -1.00
C ALA A 127 16.20 -2.12 -1.47
N LYS A 128 17.14 -2.21 -0.52
CA LYS A 128 18.59 -2.21 -0.78
C LYS A 128 19.08 -3.53 -1.36
N GLU A 129 18.74 -4.65 -0.71
CA GLU A 129 19.19 -6.00 -1.07
C GLU A 129 18.69 -6.43 -2.45
N PHE A 130 17.46 -6.06 -2.81
CA PHE A 130 16.83 -6.46 -4.07
C PHE A 130 16.87 -5.38 -5.15
N GLU A 131 17.52 -4.23 -4.86
CA GLU A 131 17.53 -3.04 -5.71
C GLU A 131 16.12 -2.71 -6.23
N SER A 132 15.16 -2.59 -5.30
CA SER A 132 13.73 -2.58 -5.61
C SER A 132 13.01 -1.36 -5.04
N LYS A 133 11.93 -0.95 -5.71
CA LYS A 133 11.09 0.18 -5.29
C LYS A 133 10.00 -0.28 -4.34
N ILE A 134 10.40 -0.68 -3.14
CA ILE A 134 9.50 -1.18 -2.10
C ILE A 134 9.51 -0.25 -0.89
N ALA A 135 8.34 0.21 -0.44
CA ALA A 135 8.21 1.08 0.73
C ALA A 135 6.88 0.90 1.47
N PRO A 136 6.87 1.00 2.81
CA PRO A 136 5.66 1.02 3.61
C PRO A 136 5.23 2.47 3.86
N ILE A 137 3.98 2.81 3.60
CA ILE A 137 3.43 4.15 3.88
C ILE A 137 2.14 4.04 4.70
N THR A 138 1.79 5.13 5.38
CA THR A 138 0.52 5.19 6.09
C THR A 138 -0.64 5.46 5.12
N ILE A 139 -1.88 5.15 5.54
CA ILE A 139 -3.09 5.54 4.81
C ILE A 139 -3.12 7.06 4.62
N SER A 140 -2.69 7.84 5.62
CA SER A 140 -2.57 9.30 5.52
C SER A 140 -1.62 9.71 4.39
N LYS A 141 -0.43 9.11 4.32
CA LYS A 141 0.52 9.37 3.22
C LYS A 141 0.05 8.86 1.87
N PHE A 142 -0.73 7.78 1.82
CA PHE A 142 -1.37 7.37 0.58
C PHE A 142 -2.40 8.40 0.11
N ILE A 143 -3.19 8.99 1.01
CA ILE A 143 -4.13 10.07 0.66
C ILE A 143 -3.36 11.27 0.09
N GLU A 144 -2.31 11.73 0.77
CA GLU A 144 -1.46 12.82 0.28
C GLU A 144 -0.82 12.49 -1.07
N LEU A 145 -0.30 11.27 -1.23
CA LEU A 145 0.28 10.80 -2.48
C LEU A 145 -0.74 10.86 -3.61
N ILE A 146 -1.97 10.41 -3.37
CA ILE A 146 -3.06 10.55 -4.32
C ILE A 146 -3.31 12.04 -4.59
N GLU A 147 -3.57 12.87 -3.59
CA GLU A 147 -3.92 14.28 -3.75
C GLU A 147 -2.86 15.07 -4.53
N ASN A 148 -1.57 14.83 -4.25
CA ASN A 148 -0.42 15.49 -4.88
C ASN A 148 -0.01 14.93 -6.24
N SER A 149 -0.73 13.92 -6.75
CA SER A 149 -0.42 13.27 -8.02
C SER A 149 -1.57 13.45 -9.03
N PRO A 150 -1.61 14.55 -9.80
CA PRO A 150 -2.66 14.82 -10.79
C PRO A 150 -2.83 13.69 -11.80
N ASN A 151 -1.74 13.09 -12.27
CA ASN A 151 -1.74 11.94 -13.17
C ASN A 151 -0.90 10.77 -12.60
N PHE A 152 -0.89 9.65 -13.32
CA PHE A 152 -0.21 8.44 -12.84
C PHE A 152 1.33 8.54 -12.90
N ILE A 153 1.88 9.35 -13.80
CA ILE A 153 3.34 9.60 -13.85
C ILE A 153 3.76 10.36 -12.58
N ASP A 154 2.97 11.35 -12.16
CA ASP A 154 3.21 12.06 -10.89
C ASP A 154 3.13 11.09 -9.71
N PHE A 155 2.18 10.14 -9.73
CA PHE A 155 2.04 9.12 -8.69
C PHE A 155 3.28 8.22 -8.59
N GLN A 156 3.82 7.79 -9.74
CA GLN A 156 5.08 7.03 -9.82
C GLN A 156 6.26 7.82 -9.24
N ILE A 157 6.42 9.09 -9.65
CA ILE A 157 7.53 9.95 -9.21
C ILE A 157 7.44 10.23 -7.70
N ASN A 158 6.24 10.56 -7.23
CA ASN A 158 6.01 10.88 -5.82
C ASN A 158 6.20 9.64 -4.93
N PHE A 159 5.80 8.45 -5.38
CA PHE A 159 6.11 7.22 -4.65
C PHE A 159 7.61 6.92 -4.63
N ASP A 160 8.32 7.11 -5.75
CA ASP A 160 9.77 6.91 -5.80
C ASP A 160 10.52 7.83 -4.82
N ASN A 161 9.95 9.00 -4.51
CA ASN A 161 10.51 9.89 -3.50
C ASN A 161 10.40 9.30 -2.09
N PHE A 162 9.31 8.60 -1.74
CA PHE A 162 9.22 7.85 -0.48
C PHE A 162 10.27 6.73 -0.41
N VAL A 163 10.51 6.02 -1.52
CA VAL A 163 11.55 4.97 -1.58
C VAL A 163 12.94 5.60 -1.38
N LYS A 164 13.25 6.71 -2.06
CA LYS A 164 14.52 7.43 -1.88
C LYS A 164 14.70 7.91 -0.45
N GLN A 165 13.64 8.47 0.13
CA GLN A 165 13.62 8.93 1.51
C GLN A 165 13.94 7.79 2.48
N LEU A 166 13.24 6.64 2.34
CA LEU A 166 13.48 5.43 3.12
C LEU A 166 14.94 4.98 3.06
N LEU A 167 15.55 5.01 1.87
CA LEU A 167 16.92 4.57 1.65
C LEU A 167 17.97 5.52 2.24
N ILE A 168 17.77 6.84 2.10
CA ILE A 168 18.75 7.86 2.45
C ILE A 168 18.67 8.28 3.92
N GLU A 169 17.47 8.44 4.47
CA GLU A 169 17.29 8.94 5.83
C GLU A 169 17.57 7.87 6.89
N GLN A 170 17.80 8.29 8.14
CA GLN A 170 17.72 7.35 9.26
C GLN A 170 16.29 6.80 9.35
N THR A 171 16.14 5.51 9.68
CA THR A 171 14.81 4.87 9.72
C THR A 171 13.83 5.60 10.64
N GLN A 172 14.31 6.19 11.74
CA GLN A 172 13.48 6.98 12.64
C GLN A 172 12.91 8.22 11.94
N ASN A 173 13.73 8.99 11.21
CA ASN A 173 13.27 10.18 10.50
C ASN A 173 12.22 9.84 9.44
N TYR A 174 12.42 8.73 8.72
CA TYR A 174 11.42 8.25 7.76
C TYR A 174 10.09 7.93 8.44
N ILE A 175 10.14 7.16 9.54
CA ILE A 175 8.97 6.78 10.35
C ILE A 175 8.23 8.01 10.87
N ASP A 176 8.96 9.00 11.37
CA ASP A 176 8.36 10.23 11.88
C ASP A 176 7.66 11.00 10.76
N SER A 177 8.28 11.03 9.57
CA SER A 177 7.70 11.72 8.41
C SER A 177 6.44 11.06 7.86
N ILE A 178 6.29 9.74 7.96
CA ILE A 178 5.10 9.05 7.43
C ILE A 178 3.99 8.85 8.47
N ASN A 179 4.29 8.86 9.77
CA ASN A 179 3.29 8.65 10.82
C ASN A 179 2.77 9.95 11.45
N PHE A 180 3.55 11.04 11.47
CA PHE A 180 3.23 12.23 12.29
C PHE A 180 3.27 13.58 11.57
N ASN A 181 3.86 13.64 10.36
CA ASN A 181 3.91 14.86 9.57
C ASN A 181 2.82 14.91 8.52
#